data_AF-A0A1F0GJ09-F1
#
_entry.id   AF-A0A1F0GJ09-F1
#
_cell.length_a   1.000
_cell.length_b   1.000
_cell.length_c   1.000
_cell.angle_alpha   90.00
_cell.angle_beta   90.00
_cell.angle_gamma   90.00
#
_symmetry.space_group_name_H-M   'P 1'
#
loop_
_entity.id
_entity.type
_entity.pdbx_description
1 polymer ?
#
loop_
_entity_poly.entity_id
_entity_poly.type
_entity_poly.pdbx_seq_one_letter_code
_entity_poly.pdbx_strand_id
1 'polypeptide(L)'
;MLKGKSVIELTDVRTNRKEIYEDENLITNAVPDLLRLNPMGLMYPMGDSRITQYEKEIFPIATKCYGGILLFEDKLEEDPNKIFAPSDNQIIGYASNDVNSTDAPRRGSANLNESTPLENGHKFVWDFSTSQANGRISSLALTHYRGGKHFYGDTHGKDPFLLLNKISLWKNREVSDAYNGCVEIDVENNTLVSIWPLDNKSIELVKLKEPFTSIGLNDPIYTKGYKNEERITIDVSEFFSKLSTWNECCFYDGEDGNWYGFGTYRDKLIRIKINKNDYSTKIDEWALNEIRLGKLGSYYEKNRSYCHRYVYSCIKDGYLYSINSYSADKIYKININNPVDISVIELGKEVRTSKYGGEYCYLYKWGDYILGYEFAIDKKDQVIVNSVSDYNGEGIPNLMMDPKTIGPLVIGFGGYEEKFYKLLFLHTPYLGTINNLSSPILKTADKTMKITYTLTEEE
;
A
#
# COMPACT_ATOMS: atom_id res chain seq x y z
N MET A 1 -0.65 -12.84 28.19
CA MET A 1 -1.22 -12.22 26.96
C MET A 1 -0.94 -10.72 27.00
N LEU A 2 -0.79 -9.99 25.89
CA LEU A 2 -0.64 -8.53 25.99
C LEU A 2 -2.00 -7.89 26.32
N LYS A 3 -2.01 -6.99 27.29
CA LYS A 3 -3.14 -6.12 27.62
C LYS A 3 -2.68 -4.68 27.56
N GLY A 4 -3.52 -3.78 27.10
CA GLY A 4 -3.20 -2.38 27.21
C GLY A 4 -4.39 -1.50 27.56
N LYS A 5 -4.03 -0.30 27.97
CA LYS A 5 -4.90 0.72 28.53
C LYS A 5 -4.45 2.07 28.03
N SER A 6 -5.39 2.87 27.58
CA SER A 6 -5.17 4.26 27.23
C SER A 6 -5.82 5.19 28.24
N VAL A 7 -5.15 6.29 28.53
CA VAL A 7 -5.66 7.43 29.31
C VAL A 7 -5.50 8.68 28.47
N ILE A 8 -6.60 9.34 28.14
CA ILE A 8 -6.61 10.63 27.42
C ILE A 8 -6.95 11.73 28.41
N GLU A 9 -6.06 12.70 28.54
CA GLU A 9 -6.26 13.90 29.34
C GLU A 9 -6.42 15.12 28.42
N LEU A 10 -7.61 15.73 28.41
CA LEU A 10 -7.85 17.02 27.78
C LEU A 10 -7.75 18.13 28.83
N THR A 11 -6.86 19.11 28.62
CA THR A 11 -6.68 20.24 29.55
C THR A 11 -7.09 21.54 28.89
N ASP A 12 -8.10 22.20 29.44
CA ASP A 12 -8.50 23.56 29.02
C ASP A 12 -7.40 24.57 29.39
N VAL A 13 -6.88 25.29 28.41
CA VAL A 13 -5.73 26.21 28.60
C VAL A 13 -6.10 27.50 29.33
N ARG A 14 -7.40 27.82 29.45
CA ARG A 14 -7.90 29.02 30.15
C ARG A 14 -8.23 28.71 31.60
N THR A 15 -8.80 27.54 31.87
CA THR A 15 -9.27 27.18 33.23
C THR A 15 -8.39 26.16 33.94
N ASN A 16 -7.43 25.53 33.24
CA ASN A 16 -6.66 24.37 33.72
C ASN A 16 -7.52 23.18 34.17
N ARG A 17 -8.78 23.11 33.69
CA ARG A 17 -9.66 21.98 34.01
C ARG A 17 -9.27 20.79 33.14
N LYS A 18 -9.22 19.61 33.76
CA LYS A 18 -8.89 18.35 33.11
C LYS A 18 -10.13 17.48 32.92
N GLU A 19 -10.24 16.89 31.75
CA GLU A 19 -11.16 15.80 31.44
C GLU A 19 -10.32 14.54 31.18
N ILE A 20 -10.66 13.42 31.82
CA ILE A 20 -9.89 12.18 31.75
C ILE A 20 -10.80 11.08 31.22
N TYR A 21 -10.31 10.36 30.21
CA TYR A 21 -11.01 9.25 29.57
C TYR A 21 -10.09 8.02 29.59
N GLU A 22 -10.63 6.88 30.00
CA GLU A 22 -9.87 5.64 30.14
C GLU A 22 -10.61 4.49 29.47
N ASP A 23 -9.91 3.72 28.65
CA ASP A 23 -10.46 2.55 27.97
C ASP A 23 -9.35 1.49 27.75
N GLU A 24 -9.76 0.23 27.62
CA GLU A 24 -8.86 -0.91 27.36
C GLU A 24 -8.83 -1.26 25.88
N ASN A 25 -7.81 -1.99 25.43
CA ASN A 25 -7.66 -2.33 24.02
C ASN A 25 -7.74 -3.82 23.72
N LEU A 26 -8.11 -4.10 22.47
CA LEU A 26 -7.87 -5.35 21.78
C LEU A 26 -6.45 -5.34 21.18
N ILE A 27 -5.70 -6.42 21.33
CA ILE A 27 -4.43 -6.63 20.59
C ILE A 27 -4.76 -7.29 19.27
N THR A 28 -4.20 -6.77 18.18
CA THR A 28 -4.42 -7.38 16.86
C THR A 28 -3.32 -8.39 16.54
N ASN A 29 -3.52 -9.12 15.44
CA ASN A 29 -2.54 -10.04 14.89
C ASN A 29 -1.42 -9.32 14.11
N ALA A 30 -1.43 -7.99 13.97
CA ALA A 30 -0.45 -7.29 13.13
C ALA A 30 1.01 -7.56 13.57
N VAL A 31 1.35 -7.30 14.84
CA VAL A 31 2.73 -7.50 15.32
C VAL A 31 3.08 -9.00 15.49
N PRO A 32 2.20 -9.87 16.01
CA PRO A 32 2.44 -11.32 15.97
C PRO A 32 2.71 -11.84 14.55
N ASP A 33 1.93 -11.39 13.56
CA ASP A 33 2.08 -11.77 12.14
C ASP A 33 3.39 -11.27 11.55
N LEU A 34 3.79 -10.04 11.86
CA LEU A 34 5.08 -9.48 11.46
C LEU A 34 6.25 -10.36 11.90
N LEU A 35 6.18 -10.94 13.10
CA LEU A 35 7.26 -11.74 13.67
C LEU A 35 7.21 -13.21 13.23
N ARG A 36 6.02 -13.76 12.93
CA ARG A 36 5.86 -15.19 12.60
C ARG A 36 5.81 -15.48 11.10
N LEU A 37 5.32 -14.54 10.29
CA LEU A 37 5.20 -14.75 8.85
C LEU A 37 6.55 -14.57 8.17
N ASN A 38 6.81 -15.41 7.17
CA ASN A 38 7.99 -15.29 6.32
C ASN A 38 7.63 -15.51 4.85
N PRO A 39 6.94 -14.53 4.22
CA PRO A 39 6.50 -14.66 2.84
C PRO A 39 7.68 -14.96 1.92
N MET A 40 7.61 -16.08 1.19
CA MET A 40 8.63 -16.52 0.23
C MET A 40 10.06 -16.64 0.81
N GLY A 41 10.22 -16.77 2.13
CA GLY A 41 11.54 -16.76 2.77
C GLY A 41 12.21 -15.39 2.84
N LEU A 42 11.52 -14.31 2.46
CA LEU A 42 12.10 -12.96 2.30
C LEU A 42 12.40 -12.23 3.62
N MET A 43 11.98 -12.75 4.78
CA MET A 43 12.35 -12.15 6.09
C MET A 43 13.82 -12.38 6.44
N TYR A 44 14.47 -13.36 5.80
CA TYR A 44 15.90 -13.61 5.94
C TYR A 44 16.60 -13.03 4.71
N PRO A 45 17.21 -11.84 4.77
CA PRO A 45 17.90 -11.27 3.62
C PRO A 45 19.03 -12.20 3.17
N MET A 46 18.84 -12.80 1.99
CA MET A 46 19.84 -13.63 1.31
C MET A 46 20.52 -12.75 0.24
N GLY A 47 21.77 -12.34 0.48
CA GLY A 47 22.56 -11.52 -0.45
C GLY A 47 23.23 -10.30 0.19
N ASP A 48 24.07 -9.60 -0.59
CA ASP A 48 24.98 -8.55 -0.08
C ASP A 48 24.31 -7.18 0.19
N SER A 49 23.09 -6.94 -0.30
CA SER A 49 22.40 -5.66 -0.12
C SER A 49 21.28 -5.76 0.90
N ARG A 50 21.59 -5.58 2.19
CA ARG A 50 20.55 -5.31 3.21
C ARG A 50 19.99 -3.91 2.96
N ILE A 51 18.87 -3.82 2.22
CA ILE A 51 18.19 -2.54 1.94
C ILE A 51 17.82 -1.83 3.22
N THR A 52 17.25 -2.60 4.14
CA THR A 52 16.87 -2.15 5.47
C THR A 52 17.58 -3.00 6.50
N GLN A 53 18.06 -2.36 7.56
CA GLN A 53 18.53 -3.05 8.75
C GLN A 53 17.30 -3.47 9.55
N TYR A 54 16.75 -4.64 9.22
CA TYR A 54 15.54 -5.21 9.83
C TYR A 54 15.59 -5.10 11.36
N GLU A 55 16.74 -5.38 11.95
CA GLU A 55 16.95 -5.31 13.39
C GLU A 55 16.71 -3.92 13.98
N LYS A 56 16.96 -2.85 13.21
CA LYS A 56 16.77 -1.45 13.64
C LYS A 56 15.38 -0.91 13.40
N GLU A 57 14.65 -1.50 12.46
CA GLU A 57 13.28 -1.09 12.13
C GLU A 57 12.23 -1.85 12.92
N ILE A 58 12.55 -3.05 13.42
CA ILE A 58 11.59 -3.91 14.14
C ILE A 58 11.85 -3.96 15.64
N PHE A 59 13.12 -3.82 16.07
CA PHE A 59 13.48 -3.89 17.49
C PHE A 59 13.98 -2.54 18.05
N PRO A 60 13.66 -2.24 19.34
CA PRO A 60 12.78 -2.99 20.24
C PRO A 60 11.31 -2.99 19.80
N ILE A 61 10.60 -4.12 20.00
CA ILE A 61 9.20 -4.30 19.53
C ILE A 61 8.31 -3.17 20.04
N ALA A 62 8.44 -2.80 21.32
CA ALA A 62 7.62 -1.76 21.93
C ALA A 62 7.71 -0.42 21.16
N THR A 63 8.90 0.12 20.97
CA THR A 63 9.08 1.47 20.38
C THR A 63 9.11 1.47 18.87
N LYS A 64 9.18 0.31 18.22
CA LYS A 64 9.18 0.20 16.76
C LYS A 64 7.85 -0.28 16.21
N CYS A 65 7.36 -1.42 16.67
CA CYS A 65 6.12 -2.03 16.18
C CYS A 65 4.86 -1.43 16.82
N TYR A 66 4.98 -0.88 18.03
CA TYR A 66 3.88 -0.17 18.72
C TYR A 66 4.22 1.31 18.98
N GLY A 67 5.28 1.82 18.34
CA GLY A 67 5.84 3.14 18.64
C GLY A 67 5.06 4.33 18.08
N GLY A 68 4.03 4.09 17.27
CA GLY A 68 3.12 5.13 16.80
C GLY A 68 1.72 4.97 17.36
N ILE A 69 0.94 6.04 17.31
CA ILE A 69 -0.49 6.07 17.63
C ILE A 69 -1.28 6.75 16.52
N LEU A 70 -2.47 6.25 16.24
CA LEU A 70 -3.45 6.77 15.29
C LEU A 70 -4.75 7.07 16.02
N LEU A 71 -5.38 8.23 15.76
CA LEU A 71 -6.62 8.68 16.38
C LEU A 71 -7.70 8.85 15.31
N PHE A 72 -8.80 8.11 15.43
CA PHE A 72 -9.82 8.04 14.40
C PHE A 72 -11.13 8.70 14.82
N GLU A 73 -11.85 9.23 13.84
CA GLU A 73 -13.16 9.87 14.04
C GLU A 73 -14.21 8.85 14.48
N ASP A 74 -14.22 7.69 13.84
CA ASP A 74 -15.17 6.62 14.10
C ASP A 74 -14.54 5.44 14.85
N LYS A 75 -15.40 4.60 15.43
CA LYS A 75 -14.97 3.35 16.05
C LYS A 75 -14.41 2.40 14.99
N LEU A 76 -13.44 1.61 15.40
CA LEU A 76 -12.88 0.52 14.61
C LEU A 76 -13.60 -0.79 14.95
N GLU A 77 -13.68 -1.69 13.98
CA GLU A 77 -14.20 -3.04 14.20
C GLU A 77 -13.26 -3.83 15.13
N GLU A 78 -13.76 -4.31 16.27
CA GLU A 78 -12.96 -5.06 17.25
C GLU A 78 -12.77 -6.52 16.82
N ASP A 79 -11.85 -6.74 15.88
CA ASP A 79 -11.44 -8.07 15.43
C ASP A 79 -9.89 -8.11 15.32
N PRO A 80 -9.21 -9.08 15.95
CA PRO A 80 -7.75 -9.18 15.88
C PRO A 80 -7.19 -9.28 14.46
N ASN A 81 -7.98 -9.71 13.48
CA ASN A 81 -7.58 -9.84 12.09
C ASN A 81 -7.78 -8.55 11.28
N LYS A 82 -8.52 -7.57 11.80
CA LYS A 82 -8.74 -6.27 11.15
C LYS A 82 -7.57 -5.34 11.44
N ILE A 83 -6.44 -5.62 10.78
CA ILE A 83 -5.16 -4.94 11.02
C ILE A 83 -4.98 -3.65 10.19
N PHE A 84 -5.96 -3.23 9.40
CA PHE A 84 -5.93 -1.96 8.66
C PHE A 84 -7.24 -1.21 8.88
N ALA A 85 -7.13 0.10 9.10
CA ALA A 85 -8.32 0.95 9.20
C ALA A 85 -8.98 1.13 7.82
N PRO A 86 -10.32 1.22 7.75
CA PRO A 86 -11.02 1.66 6.56
C PRO A 86 -10.52 3.05 6.14
N SER A 87 -10.28 3.26 4.86
CA SER A 87 -9.71 4.53 4.36
C SER A 87 -10.65 5.72 4.54
N ASP A 88 -11.96 5.47 4.70
CA ASP A 88 -12.96 6.50 4.94
C ASP A 88 -13.23 6.82 6.42
N ASN A 89 -12.55 6.13 7.34
CA ASN A 89 -12.52 6.52 8.75
C ASN A 89 -11.44 7.60 8.91
N GLN A 90 -11.87 8.83 9.15
CA GLN A 90 -10.97 9.97 9.14
C GLN A 90 -9.93 9.89 10.26
N ILE A 91 -8.67 10.11 9.90
CA ILE A 91 -7.60 10.31 10.88
C ILE A 91 -7.66 11.75 11.42
N ILE A 92 -7.91 11.87 12.73
CA ILE A 92 -7.96 13.14 13.44
C ILE A 92 -6.57 13.55 13.90
N GLY A 93 -5.77 12.58 14.34
CA GLY A 93 -4.40 12.80 14.75
C GLY A 93 -3.56 11.54 14.71
N TYR A 94 -2.25 11.71 14.71
CA TYR A 94 -1.28 10.63 14.81
C TYR A 94 -0.01 11.14 15.49
N ALA A 95 0.76 10.25 16.08
CA ALA A 95 2.09 10.57 16.58
C ALA A 95 3.00 9.34 16.49
N SER A 96 4.30 9.57 16.43
CA SER A 96 5.35 8.56 16.31
C SER A 96 6.19 8.53 17.59
N ASN A 97 7.28 7.77 17.62
CA ASN A 97 8.19 7.65 18.75
C ASN A 97 9.21 8.81 18.84
N ASP A 98 9.05 9.86 18.04
CA ASP A 98 9.89 11.05 17.96
C ASP A 98 9.10 12.34 18.24
N VAL A 99 9.83 13.37 18.63
CA VAL A 99 9.29 14.73 18.79
C VAL A 99 8.93 15.28 17.41
N ASN A 100 7.72 15.80 17.24
CA ASN A 100 7.34 16.46 16.00
C ASN A 100 8.06 17.81 15.88
N SER A 101 8.80 18.00 14.80
CA SER A 101 9.50 19.24 14.45
C SER A 101 8.72 20.15 13.49
N THR A 102 7.49 19.77 13.11
CA THR A 102 6.63 20.49 12.17
C THR A 102 5.37 21.02 12.87
N ASP A 103 4.65 21.92 12.21
CA ASP A 103 3.35 22.44 12.63
C ASP A 103 2.17 21.66 12.04
N ALA A 104 2.41 20.44 11.53
CA ALA A 104 1.39 19.59 10.94
C ALA A 104 0.16 19.43 11.88
N PRO A 105 -1.05 19.87 11.47
CA PRO A 105 -2.23 19.92 12.35
C PRO A 105 -2.71 18.58 12.91
N ARG A 106 -2.27 17.45 12.33
CA ARG A 106 -2.62 16.10 12.83
C ARG A 106 -1.49 15.44 13.61
N ARG A 107 -0.26 15.96 13.57
CA ARG A 107 0.91 15.28 14.13
C ARG A 107 1.19 15.74 15.56
N GLY A 108 1.01 14.84 16.53
CA GLY A 108 1.46 15.02 17.90
C GLY A 108 2.94 14.71 18.10
N SER A 109 3.44 14.96 19.31
CA SER A 109 4.84 14.77 19.70
C SER A 109 4.98 13.67 20.75
N ALA A 110 5.98 12.80 20.60
CA ALA A 110 6.36 11.89 21.68
C ALA A 110 6.90 12.68 22.88
N ASN A 111 6.42 12.34 24.08
CA ASN A 111 7.00 12.79 25.32
C ASN A 111 8.06 11.78 25.76
N LEU A 112 9.31 12.04 25.38
CA LEU A 112 10.44 11.14 25.61
C LEU A 112 10.84 11.02 27.09
N ASN A 113 10.42 11.96 27.93
CA ASN A 113 10.70 11.92 29.38
C ASN A 113 9.71 11.03 30.13
N GLU A 114 8.45 10.99 29.68
CA GLU A 114 7.41 10.19 30.32
C GLU A 114 7.24 8.81 29.67
N SER A 115 7.66 8.63 28.42
CA SER A 115 7.68 7.32 27.75
C SER A 115 8.83 6.46 28.28
N THR A 116 8.53 5.32 28.86
CA THR A 116 9.53 4.49 29.55
C THR A 116 9.16 3.01 29.55
N PRO A 117 10.14 2.09 29.56
CA PRO A 117 9.93 0.70 29.91
C PRO A 117 9.28 0.56 31.29
N LEU A 118 8.41 -0.44 31.41
CA LEU A 118 7.87 -0.97 32.66
C LEU A 118 8.48 -2.35 32.89
N GLU A 119 8.33 -2.90 34.11
CA GLU A 119 8.85 -4.23 34.44
C GLU A 119 8.29 -5.34 33.54
N ASN A 120 6.98 -5.28 33.26
CA ASN A 120 6.26 -6.23 32.41
C ASN A 120 5.66 -5.58 31.16
N GLY A 121 6.26 -4.50 30.63
CA GLY A 121 5.65 -3.79 29.52
C GLY A 121 6.30 -2.47 29.13
N HIS A 122 5.52 -1.60 28.52
CA HIS A 122 5.98 -0.26 28.11
C HIS A 122 4.88 0.79 28.29
N LYS A 123 5.29 1.99 28.67
CA LYS A 123 4.42 3.18 28.74
C LYS A 123 4.83 4.14 27.63
N PHE A 124 3.87 4.52 26.81
CA PHE A 124 4.01 5.52 25.75
C PHE A 124 3.24 6.79 26.15
N VAL A 125 3.82 7.95 25.89
CA VAL A 125 3.17 9.24 26.16
C VAL A 125 3.34 10.15 24.96
N TRP A 126 2.23 10.70 24.49
CA TRP A 126 2.20 11.69 23.41
C TRP A 126 1.45 12.94 23.83
N ASP A 127 1.96 14.09 23.42
CA ASP A 127 1.38 15.40 23.66
C ASP A 127 0.92 16.03 22.34
N PHE A 128 -0.27 16.61 22.36
CA PHE A 128 -0.88 17.35 21.26
C PHE A 128 -1.20 18.76 21.74
N SER A 129 -0.67 19.75 21.01
CA SER A 129 -0.94 21.16 21.29
C SER A 129 -2.38 21.55 21.00
N THR A 130 -2.73 22.81 21.28
CA THR A 130 -4.03 23.40 20.95
C THR A 130 -4.32 23.40 19.45
N SER A 131 -3.29 23.43 18.60
CA SER A 131 -3.45 23.42 17.14
C SER A 131 -3.56 22.01 16.54
N GLN A 132 -3.33 20.97 17.34
CA GLN A 132 -3.16 19.61 16.85
C GLN A 132 -4.30 18.67 17.27
N ALA A 133 -4.61 17.74 16.36
CA ALA A 133 -5.62 16.68 16.52
C ALA A 133 -7.01 17.20 16.94
N ASN A 134 -7.40 18.39 16.46
CA ASN A 134 -8.71 18.95 16.73
C ASN A 134 -9.77 18.22 15.91
N GLY A 135 -10.79 17.70 16.58
CA GLY A 135 -11.83 16.88 15.97
C GLY A 135 -12.49 15.94 16.98
N ARG A 136 -13.50 15.23 16.50
CA ARG A 136 -14.16 14.17 17.26
C ARG A 136 -13.32 12.90 17.19
N ILE A 137 -12.96 12.31 18.32
CA ILE A 137 -12.16 11.08 18.38
C ILE A 137 -13.03 10.01 19.02
N SER A 138 -13.17 8.86 18.36
CA SER A 138 -13.93 7.71 18.89
C SER A 138 -13.06 6.47 19.12
N SER A 139 -11.87 6.41 18.53
CA SER A 139 -10.97 5.28 18.73
C SER A 139 -9.49 5.65 18.50
N LEU A 140 -8.62 4.80 19.03
CA LEU A 140 -7.17 4.87 18.92
C LEU A 140 -6.61 3.50 18.55
N ALA A 141 -5.47 3.50 17.88
CA ALA A 141 -4.70 2.29 17.60
C ALA A 141 -3.21 2.59 17.74
N LEU A 142 -2.47 1.72 18.43
CA LEU A 142 -1.02 1.69 18.29
C LEU A 142 -0.65 1.17 16.89
N THR A 143 0.45 1.63 16.35
CA THR A 143 0.92 1.29 15.00
C THR A 143 2.45 1.27 14.97
N HIS A 144 3.03 0.88 13.84
CA HIS A 144 4.46 1.02 13.62
C HIS A 144 4.87 2.49 13.71
N TYR A 145 6.04 2.80 14.26
CA TYR A 145 6.46 4.19 14.47
C TYR A 145 6.42 5.04 13.18
N ARG A 146 6.80 4.46 12.03
CA ARG A 146 6.67 5.10 10.71
C ARG A 146 5.21 5.41 10.32
N GLY A 147 4.28 4.51 10.63
CA GLY A 147 2.84 4.76 10.44
C GLY A 147 2.35 5.94 11.25
N GLY A 148 2.89 6.12 12.46
CA GLY A 148 2.65 7.29 13.32
C GLY A 148 3.35 8.58 12.86
N LYS A 149 4.18 8.55 11.81
CA LYS A 149 4.94 9.72 11.36
C LYS A 149 4.16 10.58 10.37
N HIS A 150 3.57 9.94 9.35
CA HIS A 150 2.78 10.60 8.29
C HIS A 150 1.51 9.83 7.91
N PHE A 151 1.17 8.71 8.58
CA PHE A 151 0.08 7.81 8.17
C PHE A 151 0.15 7.47 6.66
N TYR A 152 -0.96 7.49 5.93
CA TYR A 152 -0.99 7.37 4.46
C TYR A 152 -0.65 8.67 3.72
N GLY A 153 -0.28 9.72 4.45
CA GLY A 153 0.11 11.00 3.91
C GLY A 153 -0.42 12.16 4.73
N ASP A 154 0.34 13.25 4.70
CA ASP A 154 -0.10 14.59 5.06
C ASP A 154 0.55 15.60 4.11
N THR A 155 0.41 16.89 4.41
CA THR A 155 1.01 17.95 3.60
C THR A 155 2.55 17.95 3.60
N HIS A 156 3.19 17.26 4.55
CA HIS A 156 4.64 17.23 4.79
C HIS A 156 5.32 15.93 4.32
N GLY A 157 4.61 14.81 4.23
CA GLY A 157 5.23 13.52 3.94
C GLY A 157 4.24 12.37 3.80
N LYS A 158 4.78 11.17 3.52
CA LYS A 158 4.03 9.91 3.43
C LYS A 158 4.97 8.74 3.68
N ASP A 159 4.62 7.87 4.62
CA ASP A 159 5.44 6.69 4.97
C ASP A 159 4.52 5.46 5.18
N PRO A 160 3.84 5.00 4.10
CA PRO A 160 2.82 3.96 4.17
C PRO A 160 3.43 2.55 4.12
N PHE A 161 4.73 2.48 3.83
CA PHE A 161 5.47 1.24 3.73
C PHE A 161 6.95 1.41 4.04
N LEU A 162 7.56 0.28 4.41
CA LEU A 162 9.01 0.13 4.54
C LEU A 162 9.47 -1.04 3.67
N LEU A 163 10.42 -0.83 2.75
CA LEU A 163 11.04 -1.93 1.99
C LEU A 163 11.97 -2.72 2.93
N LEU A 164 11.50 -3.86 3.44
CA LEU A 164 12.25 -4.70 4.37
C LEU A 164 13.36 -5.47 3.65
N ASN A 165 13.07 -6.03 2.48
CA ASN A 165 14.02 -6.83 1.75
C ASN A 165 13.82 -6.75 0.23
N LYS A 166 14.92 -6.93 -0.50
CA LYS A 166 14.96 -7.03 -1.95
C LYS A 166 15.99 -8.10 -2.33
N ILE A 167 15.51 -9.25 -2.77
CA ILE A 167 16.38 -10.29 -3.31
C ILE A 167 16.62 -10.01 -4.79
N SER A 168 17.89 -9.96 -5.19
CA SER A 168 18.29 -9.71 -6.57
C SER A 168 18.66 -11.00 -7.29
N LEU A 169 18.05 -11.20 -8.46
CA LEU A 169 18.39 -12.26 -9.38
C LEU A 169 18.89 -11.66 -10.69
N TRP A 170 19.81 -12.36 -11.36
CA TRP A 170 20.22 -11.97 -12.71
C TRP A 170 19.06 -12.17 -13.67
N LYS A 171 18.95 -11.25 -14.63
CA LYS A 171 17.90 -11.32 -15.64
C LYS A 171 17.90 -12.67 -16.36
N ASN A 172 16.72 -13.24 -16.43
CA ASN A 172 16.35 -14.28 -17.36
C ASN A 172 14.92 -13.95 -17.78
N ARG A 173 14.69 -13.66 -19.06
CA ARG A 173 13.38 -13.21 -19.55
C ARG A 173 12.27 -14.22 -19.28
N GLU A 174 12.56 -15.53 -19.32
CA GLU A 174 11.58 -16.57 -18.97
C GLU A 174 11.14 -16.54 -17.51
N VAL A 175 11.99 -15.96 -16.64
CA VAL A 175 11.74 -15.76 -15.22
C VAL A 175 11.07 -14.41 -15.02
N SER A 176 11.77 -13.32 -15.37
CA SER A 176 11.32 -11.97 -15.07
C SER A 176 9.98 -11.64 -15.70
N ASP A 177 9.69 -12.11 -16.92
CA ASP A 177 8.40 -11.83 -17.57
C ASP A 177 7.24 -12.51 -16.82
N ALA A 178 7.48 -13.70 -16.25
CA ALA A 178 6.47 -14.45 -15.51
C ALA A 178 6.20 -13.90 -14.10
N TYR A 179 7.11 -13.12 -13.52
CA TYR A 179 6.89 -12.44 -12.23
C TYR A 179 6.47 -10.98 -12.40
N ASN A 180 7.12 -10.23 -13.30
CA ASN A 180 6.79 -8.82 -13.54
C ASN A 180 5.45 -8.68 -14.30
N GLY A 181 5.07 -9.69 -15.09
CA GLY A 181 3.75 -9.78 -15.70
C GLY A 181 2.65 -10.25 -14.75
N CYS A 182 2.96 -10.50 -13.47
CA CYS A 182 1.97 -10.98 -12.49
C CYS A 182 0.78 -10.02 -12.41
N VAL A 183 -0.42 -10.59 -12.53
CA VAL A 183 -1.70 -9.89 -12.43
C VAL A 183 -2.55 -10.40 -11.28
N GLU A 184 -2.25 -11.59 -10.74
CA GLU A 184 -3.02 -12.26 -9.70
C GLU A 184 -2.09 -13.12 -8.83
N ILE A 185 -2.29 -13.05 -7.51
CA ILE A 185 -1.62 -13.90 -6.52
C ILE A 185 -2.67 -14.53 -5.62
N ASP A 186 -2.71 -15.86 -5.63
CA ASP A 186 -3.45 -16.69 -4.71
C ASP A 186 -2.50 -17.27 -3.66
N VAL A 187 -2.56 -16.66 -2.47
CA VAL A 187 -1.69 -16.99 -1.33
C VAL A 187 -2.07 -18.33 -0.71
N GLU A 188 -3.36 -18.71 -0.75
CA GLU A 188 -3.86 -19.95 -0.16
C GLU A 188 -3.36 -21.16 -0.95
N ASN A 189 -3.51 -21.09 -2.27
CA ASN A 189 -3.09 -22.17 -3.16
C ASN A 189 -1.61 -22.08 -3.58
N ASN A 190 -0.89 -21.04 -3.13
CA ASN A 190 0.50 -20.77 -3.47
C ASN A 190 0.71 -20.68 -5.00
N THR A 191 -0.16 -19.92 -5.68
CA THR A 191 -0.09 -19.75 -7.13
C THR A 191 -0.10 -18.27 -7.53
N LEU A 192 0.51 -17.98 -8.67
CA LEU A 192 0.40 -16.69 -9.33
C LEU A 192 0.02 -16.88 -10.79
N VAL A 193 -0.65 -15.87 -11.34
CA VAL A 193 -0.96 -15.77 -12.76
C VAL A 193 -0.28 -14.53 -13.32
N SER A 194 0.38 -14.70 -14.45
CA SER A 194 1.05 -13.65 -15.19
C SER A 194 0.53 -13.56 -16.61
N ILE A 195 0.44 -12.33 -17.13
CA ILE A 195 0.09 -12.04 -18.51
C ILE A 195 1.16 -11.13 -19.10
N TRP A 196 1.79 -11.58 -20.20
CA TRP A 196 2.85 -10.83 -20.87
C TRP A 196 2.61 -10.73 -22.39
N PRO A 197 2.63 -9.51 -22.99
CA PRO A 197 2.55 -9.33 -24.45
C PRO A 197 3.74 -9.94 -25.21
N LEU A 198 3.46 -10.60 -26.34
CA LEU A 198 4.46 -11.16 -27.24
C LEU A 198 4.56 -10.34 -28.54
N ASP A 199 5.75 -10.34 -29.17
CA ASP A 199 6.05 -9.51 -30.35
C ASP A 199 5.13 -9.83 -31.55
N ASN A 200 4.64 -11.07 -31.64
CA ASN A 200 3.66 -11.55 -32.62
C ASN A 200 2.20 -11.11 -32.33
N LYS A 201 1.99 -10.22 -31.35
CA LYS A 201 0.66 -9.70 -30.94
C LYS A 201 -0.27 -10.75 -30.32
N SER A 202 0.28 -11.81 -29.72
CA SER A 202 -0.45 -12.63 -28.75
C SER A 202 -0.05 -12.25 -27.32
N ILE A 203 -0.73 -12.81 -26.32
CA ILE A 203 -0.28 -12.78 -24.93
C ILE A 203 0.14 -14.18 -24.49
N GLU A 204 1.13 -14.23 -23.60
CA GLU A 204 1.50 -15.43 -22.86
C GLU A 204 0.89 -15.35 -21.47
N LEU A 205 0.00 -16.28 -21.16
CA LEU A 205 -0.53 -16.52 -19.84
C LEU A 205 0.30 -17.61 -19.16
N VAL A 206 0.87 -17.29 -18.00
CA VAL A 206 1.67 -18.22 -17.21
C VAL A 206 1.02 -18.40 -15.85
N LYS A 207 0.75 -19.66 -15.46
CA LYS A 207 0.41 -20.00 -14.08
C LYS A 207 1.58 -20.71 -13.44
N LEU A 208 2.04 -20.18 -12.30
CA LEU A 208 3.17 -20.72 -11.57
C LEU A 208 2.75 -21.09 -10.15
N LYS A 209 3.30 -22.20 -9.65
CA LYS A 209 3.34 -22.47 -8.21
C LYS A 209 4.55 -21.78 -7.58
N GLU A 210 4.30 -20.90 -6.61
CA GLU A 210 5.32 -20.13 -5.89
C GLU A 210 5.09 -20.28 -4.39
N PRO A 211 6.12 -20.60 -3.59
CA PRO A 211 5.98 -20.85 -2.15
C PRO A 211 5.80 -19.54 -1.36
N PHE A 212 4.62 -18.92 -1.44
CA PHE A 212 4.29 -17.69 -0.74
C PHE A 212 4.26 -17.87 0.77
N THR A 213 3.51 -18.86 1.26
CA THR A 213 3.27 -19.08 2.71
C THR A 213 3.67 -20.47 3.18
N SER A 214 3.90 -21.40 2.26
CA SER A 214 4.37 -22.75 2.56
C SER A 214 5.59 -23.10 1.70
N ILE A 215 6.67 -23.56 2.33
CA ILE A 215 7.93 -23.93 1.67
C ILE A 215 8.15 -25.44 1.84
N GLY A 216 8.32 -26.15 0.74
CA GLY A 216 8.73 -27.54 0.69
C GLY A 216 10.26 -27.71 0.60
N LEU A 217 10.74 -28.91 0.91
CA LEU A 217 12.18 -29.23 1.00
C LEU A 217 13.01 -28.84 -0.24
N ASN A 218 12.40 -28.91 -1.42
CA ASN A 218 13.05 -28.63 -2.71
C ASN A 218 12.56 -27.32 -3.35
N ASP A 219 11.88 -26.45 -2.59
CA ASP A 219 11.41 -25.17 -3.14
C ASP A 219 12.57 -24.17 -3.22
N PRO A 220 12.83 -23.60 -4.42
CA PRO A 220 13.88 -22.63 -4.56
C PRO A 220 13.43 -21.24 -4.07
N ILE A 221 14.04 -20.77 -2.97
CA ILE A 221 13.81 -19.41 -2.46
C ILE A 221 14.52 -18.37 -3.35
N TYR A 222 15.76 -18.67 -3.72
CA TYR A 222 16.66 -17.77 -4.45
C TYR A 222 16.60 -17.92 -5.98
N THR A 223 15.60 -18.60 -6.52
CA THR A 223 15.39 -18.64 -7.98
C THR A 223 13.90 -18.62 -8.30
N LYS A 224 13.54 -18.88 -9.55
CA LYS A 224 12.15 -19.08 -9.96
C LYS A 224 11.59 -20.35 -9.33
N GLY A 225 10.33 -20.35 -8.91
CA GLY A 225 9.60 -21.57 -8.56
C GLY A 225 9.41 -22.45 -9.79
N TYR A 226 9.87 -23.70 -9.76
CA TYR A 226 9.89 -24.57 -10.96
C TYR A 226 8.89 -25.73 -10.93
N LYS A 227 8.15 -25.94 -9.84
CA LYS A 227 7.55 -27.27 -9.62
C LYS A 227 6.34 -27.58 -10.50
N ASN A 228 5.59 -26.58 -10.95
CA ASN A 228 4.49 -26.73 -11.90
C ASN A 228 4.22 -25.39 -12.60
N GLU A 229 4.39 -25.37 -13.92
CA GLU A 229 4.20 -24.20 -14.77
C GLU A 229 3.26 -24.57 -15.92
N GLU A 230 2.16 -23.83 -16.05
CA GLU A 230 1.26 -23.89 -17.22
C GLU A 230 1.52 -22.64 -18.07
N ARG A 231 1.75 -22.83 -19.38
CA ARG A 231 1.87 -21.74 -20.35
C ARG A 231 0.83 -21.88 -21.43
N ILE A 232 0.09 -20.80 -21.66
CA ILE A 232 -0.93 -20.72 -22.70
C ILE A 232 -0.66 -19.47 -23.53
N THR A 233 -0.71 -19.61 -24.85
CA THR A 233 -0.66 -18.46 -25.76
C THR A 233 -2.08 -18.16 -26.24
N ILE A 234 -2.53 -16.93 -26.06
CA ILE A 234 -3.86 -16.46 -26.50
C ILE A 234 -3.64 -15.40 -27.58
N ASP A 235 -4.23 -15.62 -28.76
CA ASP A 235 -4.23 -14.61 -29.82
C ASP A 235 -5.14 -13.45 -29.41
N VAL A 236 -4.55 -12.25 -29.35
CA VAL A 236 -5.22 -11.00 -29.01
C VAL A 236 -4.79 -9.90 -30.00
N SER A 237 -4.43 -10.31 -31.22
CA SER A 237 -3.96 -9.41 -32.27
C SER A 237 -4.93 -8.27 -32.57
N GLU A 238 -6.24 -8.52 -32.49
CA GLU A 238 -7.27 -7.50 -32.61
C GLU A 238 -7.11 -6.41 -31.53
N PHE A 239 -6.90 -6.78 -30.26
CA PHE A 239 -6.73 -5.82 -29.16
C PHE A 239 -5.50 -4.93 -29.40
N PHE A 240 -4.35 -5.53 -29.71
CA PHE A 240 -3.13 -4.77 -29.94
C PHE A 240 -3.16 -3.90 -31.20
N SER A 241 -3.90 -4.31 -32.24
CA SER A 241 -4.08 -3.52 -33.46
C SER A 241 -4.86 -2.21 -33.23
N LYS A 242 -5.63 -2.15 -32.13
CA LYS A 242 -6.45 -0.99 -31.76
C LYS A 242 -5.73 0.02 -30.88
N LEU A 243 -4.50 -0.26 -30.40
CA LEU A 243 -3.76 0.64 -29.50
C LEU A 243 -2.93 1.68 -30.27
N SER A 244 -2.61 2.81 -29.62
CA SER A 244 -1.71 3.84 -30.19
C SER A 244 -0.31 3.26 -30.42
N THR A 245 0.22 2.62 -29.38
CA THR A 245 1.44 1.82 -29.39
C THR A 245 1.07 0.44 -28.86
N TRP A 246 1.37 -0.61 -29.63
CA TRP A 246 0.81 -1.94 -29.39
C TRP A 246 1.13 -2.53 -28.00
N ASN A 247 2.23 -2.13 -27.37
CA ASN A 247 2.66 -2.62 -26.05
C ASN A 247 2.42 -1.61 -24.92
N GLU A 248 1.75 -0.48 -25.20
CA GLU A 248 1.31 0.51 -24.19
C GLU A 248 -0.06 0.12 -23.63
N CYS A 249 -0.06 -0.96 -22.85
CA CYS A 249 -1.21 -1.47 -22.12
C CYS A 249 -0.82 -1.93 -20.72
N CYS A 250 -1.80 -2.30 -19.91
CA CYS A 250 -1.60 -3.00 -18.64
C CYS A 250 -2.68 -4.05 -18.43
N PHE A 251 -2.32 -5.18 -17.82
CA PHE A 251 -3.24 -6.26 -17.46
C PHE A 251 -3.42 -6.35 -15.95
N TYR A 252 -4.63 -6.72 -15.53
CA TYR A 252 -5.05 -6.82 -14.12
C TYR A 252 -6.03 -7.96 -13.92
N ASP A 253 -6.10 -8.45 -12.69
CA ASP A 253 -7.27 -9.18 -12.21
C ASP A 253 -8.43 -8.21 -11.95
N GLY A 254 -9.61 -8.51 -12.50
CA GLY A 254 -10.83 -7.75 -12.21
C GLY A 254 -11.60 -8.23 -10.99
N GLU A 255 -11.17 -9.34 -10.36
CA GLU A 255 -11.82 -9.94 -9.19
C GLU A 255 -13.29 -10.35 -9.45
N ASP A 256 -13.67 -10.50 -10.73
CA ASP A 256 -15.03 -10.81 -11.19
C ASP A 256 -15.10 -12.08 -12.08
N GLY A 257 -14.09 -12.94 -11.97
CA GLY A 257 -13.92 -14.13 -12.81
C GLY A 257 -13.28 -13.84 -14.18
N ASN A 258 -12.77 -12.63 -14.40
CA ASN A 258 -12.07 -12.25 -15.63
C ASN A 258 -10.79 -11.48 -15.35
N TRP A 259 -9.79 -11.64 -16.21
CA TRP A 259 -8.69 -10.69 -16.33
C TRP A 259 -9.05 -9.61 -17.33
N TYR A 260 -8.45 -8.43 -17.16
CA TYR A 260 -8.67 -7.29 -18.04
C TYR A 260 -7.35 -6.72 -18.53
N GLY A 261 -7.31 -6.31 -19.79
CA GLY A 261 -6.25 -5.49 -20.36
C GLY A 261 -6.80 -4.14 -20.81
N PHE A 262 -6.05 -3.07 -20.57
CA PHE A 262 -6.45 -1.71 -20.96
C PHE A 262 -5.33 -1.02 -21.73
N GLY A 263 -5.68 -0.36 -22.83
CA GLY A 263 -4.80 0.51 -23.59
C GLY A 263 -5.59 1.67 -24.20
N THR A 264 -4.92 2.57 -24.91
CA THR A 264 -5.55 3.80 -25.41
C THR A 264 -5.26 4.06 -26.88
N TYR A 265 -6.25 4.64 -27.58
CA TYR A 265 -6.10 5.15 -28.93
C TYR A 265 -6.82 6.47 -29.08
N ARG A 266 -6.06 7.56 -29.20
CA ARG A 266 -6.60 8.94 -29.23
C ARG A 266 -7.51 9.21 -28.02
N ASP A 267 -8.80 9.38 -28.23
CA ASP A 267 -9.86 9.66 -27.27
C ASP A 267 -10.61 8.40 -26.81
N LYS A 268 -10.05 7.21 -27.10
CA LYS A 268 -10.68 5.92 -26.82
C LYS A 268 -9.90 5.11 -25.81
N LEU A 269 -10.65 4.46 -24.92
CA LEU A 269 -10.17 3.37 -24.08
C LEU A 269 -10.46 2.04 -24.78
N ILE A 270 -9.41 1.25 -24.99
CA ILE A 270 -9.52 -0.10 -25.55
C ILE A 270 -9.41 -1.07 -24.38
N ARG A 271 -10.43 -1.92 -24.21
CA ARG A 271 -10.50 -2.94 -23.17
C ARG A 271 -10.47 -4.32 -23.82
N ILE A 272 -9.70 -5.24 -23.26
CA ILE A 272 -9.87 -6.67 -23.47
C ILE A 272 -10.30 -7.32 -22.16
N LYS A 273 -11.33 -8.15 -22.21
CA LYS A 273 -11.80 -9.00 -21.12
C LYS A 273 -11.47 -10.45 -21.46
N ILE A 274 -10.85 -11.17 -20.53
CA ILE A 274 -10.38 -12.55 -20.71
C ILE A 274 -11.03 -13.40 -19.61
N ASN A 275 -11.85 -14.37 -20.00
CA ASN A 275 -12.50 -15.27 -19.04
C ASN A 275 -11.47 -16.20 -18.37
N LYS A 276 -11.50 -16.34 -17.04
CA LYS A 276 -10.52 -17.15 -16.30
C LYS A 276 -10.67 -18.67 -16.53
N ASN A 277 -11.84 -19.14 -16.95
CA ASN A 277 -12.15 -20.57 -17.09
C ASN A 277 -11.83 -21.11 -18.49
N ASP A 278 -12.25 -20.39 -19.54
CA ASP A 278 -12.14 -20.85 -20.94
C ASP A 278 -11.24 -19.97 -21.82
N TYR A 279 -10.68 -18.89 -21.26
CA TYR A 279 -9.80 -17.94 -21.95
C TYR A 279 -10.44 -17.22 -23.14
N SER A 280 -11.77 -17.28 -23.26
CA SER A 280 -12.50 -16.50 -24.26
C SER A 280 -12.26 -15.01 -24.05
N THR A 281 -12.10 -14.29 -25.17
CA THR A 281 -11.79 -12.87 -25.16
C THR A 281 -12.95 -12.05 -25.70
N LYS A 282 -13.16 -10.87 -25.10
CA LYS A 282 -14.05 -9.84 -25.62
C LYS A 282 -13.30 -8.52 -25.64
N ILE A 283 -13.32 -7.84 -26.79
CA ILE A 283 -12.65 -6.56 -26.98
C ILE A 283 -13.72 -5.47 -27.11
N ASP A 284 -13.53 -4.38 -26.38
CA ASP A 284 -14.40 -3.21 -26.45
C ASP A 284 -13.57 -1.96 -26.74
N GLU A 285 -14.21 -1.03 -27.43
CA GLU A 285 -13.65 0.27 -27.79
C GLU A 285 -14.61 1.35 -27.30
N TRP A 286 -14.18 2.12 -26.30
CA TRP A 286 -15.02 3.06 -25.57
C TRP A 286 -14.59 4.49 -25.87
N ALA A 287 -15.52 5.30 -26.38
CA ALA A 287 -15.36 6.74 -26.42
C ALA A 287 -15.60 7.31 -25.02
N LEU A 288 -14.67 8.13 -24.52
CA LEU A 288 -14.72 8.64 -23.15
C LEU A 288 -15.19 10.10 -23.09
N ASN A 289 -16.23 10.48 -23.85
CA ASN A 289 -16.81 11.84 -23.81
C ASN A 289 -15.75 12.96 -23.88
N GLU A 290 -14.90 12.93 -24.90
CA GLU A 290 -13.79 13.89 -25.10
C GLU A 290 -12.63 13.82 -24.09
N ILE A 291 -12.65 12.85 -23.16
CA ILE A 291 -11.51 12.58 -22.27
C ILE A 291 -10.41 11.86 -23.05
N ARG A 292 -9.22 12.46 -23.03
CA ARG A 292 -8.00 11.87 -23.58
C ARG A 292 -7.16 11.28 -22.45
N LEU A 293 -7.15 9.95 -22.37
CA LEU A 293 -6.29 9.23 -21.44
C LEU A 293 -4.84 9.19 -21.94
N GLY A 294 -3.92 9.21 -20.99
CA GLY A 294 -2.51 8.91 -21.22
C GLY A 294 -2.25 7.42 -21.48
N LYS A 295 -0.99 7.02 -21.41
CA LYS A 295 -0.64 5.58 -21.33
C LYS A 295 -1.08 5.03 -19.98
N LEU A 296 -1.65 3.83 -19.97
CA LEU A 296 -2.14 3.13 -18.77
C LEU A 296 -1.08 2.19 -18.18
N GLY A 297 -0.21 1.70 -19.05
CA GLY A 297 0.95 0.90 -18.70
C GLY A 297 1.81 0.71 -19.94
N SER A 298 2.92 -0.02 -19.79
CA SER A 298 3.68 -0.50 -20.94
C SER A 298 4.53 -1.69 -20.59
N TYR A 299 4.80 -2.55 -21.57
CA TYR A 299 5.67 -3.71 -21.45
C TYR A 299 6.84 -3.61 -22.42
N TYR A 300 8.05 -3.99 -21.99
CA TYR A 300 9.18 -4.13 -22.90
C TYR A 300 9.09 -5.42 -23.72
N GLU A 301 9.38 -5.29 -25.01
CA GLU A 301 9.45 -6.37 -26.00
C GLU A 301 10.43 -7.47 -25.57
N LYS A 302 10.18 -8.73 -25.97
CA LYS A 302 10.98 -9.87 -25.50
C LYS A 302 12.44 -9.84 -25.94
N ASN A 303 12.71 -9.18 -27.06
CA ASN A 303 14.07 -8.98 -27.57
C ASN A 303 14.91 -7.96 -26.77
N ARG A 304 14.32 -7.19 -25.85
CA ARG A 304 15.05 -6.22 -25.04
C ARG A 304 15.83 -6.87 -23.91
N SER A 305 16.99 -6.29 -23.61
CA SER A 305 17.87 -6.68 -22.51
C SER A 305 17.28 -6.48 -21.11
N TYR A 306 16.20 -5.72 -20.96
CA TYR A 306 15.58 -5.39 -19.67
C TYR A 306 14.10 -5.80 -19.67
N CYS A 307 13.64 -6.36 -18.55
CA CYS A 307 12.22 -6.70 -18.34
C CYS A 307 11.56 -5.56 -17.56
N HIS A 308 11.16 -4.51 -18.27
CA HIS A 308 10.42 -3.40 -17.66
C HIS A 308 8.94 -3.52 -17.96
N ARG A 309 8.13 -3.36 -16.91
CA ARG A 309 6.71 -3.09 -16.98
C ARG A 309 6.46 -1.79 -16.22
N TYR A 310 5.83 -0.82 -16.88
CA TYR A 310 5.39 0.43 -16.26
C TYR A 310 3.89 0.37 -16.00
N VAL A 311 3.45 0.89 -14.86
CA VAL A 311 2.06 0.87 -14.40
C VAL A 311 1.65 2.30 -14.05
N TYR A 312 0.70 2.85 -14.82
CA TYR A 312 0.14 4.21 -14.64
C TYR A 312 -1.35 4.17 -14.22
N SER A 313 -1.87 2.97 -13.96
CA SER A 313 -3.24 2.73 -13.54
C SER A 313 -3.33 1.58 -12.56
N CYS A 314 -4.44 1.46 -11.86
CA CYS A 314 -4.78 0.28 -11.06
C CYS A 314 -6.29 0.03 -11.09
N ILE A 315 -6.71 -1.20 -10.77
CA ILE A 315 -8.15 -1.51 -10.59
C ILE A 315 -8.44 -1.66 -9.10
N LYS A 316 -9.46 -0.96 -8.61
CA LYS A 316 -10.00 -1.13 -7.25
C LYS A 316 -11.53 -1.09 -7.32
N ASP A 317 -12.19 -2.01 -6.63
CA ASP A 317 -13.65 -2.06 -6.45
C ASP A 317 -14.46 -1.98 -7.76
N GLY A 318 -13.96 -2.60 -8.84
CA GLY A 318 -14.60 -2.58 -10.16
C GLY A 318 -14.38 -1.31 -10.99
N TYR A 319 -13.46 -0.43 -10.57
CA TYR A 319 -13.09 0.78 -11.31
C TYR A 319 -11.60 0.76 -11.68
N LEU A 320 -11.30 1.17 -12.91
CA LEU A 320 -9.97 1.53 -13.36
C LEU A 320 -9.69 2.98 -12.94
N TYR A 321 -8.63 3.16 -12.18
CA TYR A 321 -8.08 4.47 -11.85
C TYR A 321 -6.85 4.72 -12.72
N SER A 322 -6.79 5.87 -13.39
CA SER A 322 -5.69 6.24 -14.29
C SER A 322 -5.23 7.65 -14.03
N ILE A 323 -3.91 7.82 -13.86
CA ILE A 323 -3.33 9.16 -13.78
C ILE A 323 -3.33 9.84 -15.15
N ASN A 324 -3.69 11.12 -15.17
CA ASN A 324 -3.49 11.93 -16.36
C ASN A 324 -1.99 12.11 -16.63
N SER A 325 -1.41 11.31 -17.52
CA SER A 325 0.03 11.35 -17.78
C SER A 325 0.51 12.61 -18.52
N TYR A 326 -0.38 13.52 -18.92
CA TYR A 326 -0.03 14.76 -19.61
C TYR A 326 0.35 15.88 -18.63
N SER A 327 -0.36 15.98 -17.51
CA SER A 327 -0.18 17.06 -16.50
C SER A 327 -0.18 16.57 -15.06
N ALA A 328 -0.35 15.26 -14.82
CA ALA A 328 -0.33 14.63 -13.50
C ALA A 328 -1.13 15.40 -12.43
N ASP A 329 -2.29 15.93 -12.80
CA ASP A 329 -3.12 16.85 -12.00
C ASP A 329 -4.48 16.27 -11.60
N LYS A 330 -4.86 15.15 -12.21
CA LYS A 330 -6.13 14.48 -11.97
C LYS A 330 -6.03 12.97 -12.18
N ILE A 331 -6.96 12.24 -11.58
CA ILE A 331 -7.19 10.80 -11.79
C ILE A 331 -8.54 10.60 -12.47
N TYR A 332 -8.56 9.79 -13.52
CA TYR A 332 -9.79 9.30 -14.14
C TYR A 332 -10.20 7.99 -13.46
N LYS A 333 -11.44 7.93 -12.99
CA LYS A 333 -12.06 6.73 -12.40
C LYS A 333 -13.13 6.24 -13.36
N ILE A 334 -12.97 5.03 -13.88
CA ILE A 334 -13.81 4.48 -14.97
C ILE A 334 -14.29 3.10 -14.54
N ASN A 335 -15.61 2.90 -14.53
CA ASN A 335 -16.16 1.58 -14.23
C ASN A 335 -15.69 0.57 -15.29
N ILE A 336 -15.05 -0.51 -14.85
CA ILE A 336 -14.43 -1.46 -15.79
C ILE A 336 -15.46 -2.23 -16.60
N ASN A 337 -16.75 -2.15 -16.28
CA ASN A 337 -17.86 -2.80 -16.99
C ASN A 337 -18.90 -1.83 -17.55
N ASN A 338 -18.76 -0.52 -17.31
CA ASN A 338 -19.71 0.49 -17.76
C ASN A 338 -18.99 1.76 -18.30
N PRO A 339 -18.88 1.94 -19.63
CA PRO A 339 -18.12 3.05 -20.22
C PRO A 339 -18.71 4.44 -19.98
N VAL A 340 -19.97 4.55 -19.54
CA VAL A 340 -20.59 5.85 -19.25
C VAL A 340 -20.43 6.27 -17.80
N ASP A 341 -19.98 5.36 -16.93
CA ASP A 341 -19.70 5.62 -15.52
C ASP A 341 -18.23 6.00 -15.36
N ILE A 342 -17.99 7.30 -15.55
CA ILE A 342 -16.68 7.94 -15.50
C ILE A 342 -16.75 9.17 -14.61
N SER A 343 -15.78 9.31 -13.71
CA SER A 343 -15.59 10.50 -12.89
C SER A 343 -14.14 10.95 -12.88
N VAL A 344 -13.93 12.20 -12.49
CA VAL A 344 -12.62 12.82 -12.38
C VAL A 344 -12.38 13.19 -10.92
N ILE A 345 -11.21 12.80 -10.42
CA ILE A 345 -10.72 13.16 -9.09
C ILE A 345 -9.60 14.19 -9.29
N GLU A 346 -9.86 15.42 -8.89
CA GLU A 346 -8.88 16.52 -9.00
C GLU A 346 -7.83 16.40 -7.89
N LEU A 347 -6.53 16.42 -8.25
CA LEU A 347 -5.44 16.43 -7.27
C LEU A 347 -5.16 17.84 -6.74
N GLY A 348 -5.76 18.87 -7.34
CA GLY A 348 -5.62 20.28 -6.96
C GLY A 348 -4.32 20.95 -7.43
N LYS A 349 -3.36 20.18 -7.95
CA LYS A 349 -2.12 20.64 -8.56
C LYS A 349 -1.50 19.54 -9.43
N GLU A 350 -0.56 19.90 -10.29
CA GLU A 350 0.36 18.93 -10.89
C GLU A 350 1.26 18.32 -9.80
N VAL A 351 1.36 16.99 -9.81
CA VAL A 351 2.14 16.23 -8.83
C VAL A 351 3.31 15.52 -9.48
N ARG A 352 4.38 15.30 -8.70
CA ARG A 352 5.42 14.35 -9.11
C ARG A 352 4.88 12.93 -9.00
N THR A 353 5.11 12.13 -10.03
CA THR A 353 4.67 10.73 -10.06
C THR A 353 5.70 9.77 -9.48
N SER A 354 6.97 10.20 -9.35
CA SER A 354 8.07 9.41 -8.78
C SER A 354 9.07 10.30 -8.04
N LYS A 355 9.79 9.71 -7.08
CA LYS A 355 10.89 10.37 -6.35
C LYS A 355 12.21 10.31 -7.10
N TYR A 356 12.54 9.15 -7.67
CA TYR A 356 13.81 8.92 -8.37
C TYR A 356 13.68 7.87 -9.49
N GLY A 357 14.76 7.66 -10.25
CA GLY A 357 14.81 6.67 -11.32
C GLY A 357 14.71 5.23 -10.79
N GLY A 358 13.97 4.36 -11.48
CA GLY A 358 13.76 2.97 -11.07
C GLY A 358 12.46 2.70 -10.30
N GLU A 359 11.56 3.68 -10.25
CA GLU A 359 10.14 3.49 -9.93
C GLU A 359 9.36 3.22 -11.22
N TYR A 360 8.58 2.15 -11.23
CA TYR A 360 7.82 1.71 -12.40
C TYR A 360 6.31 1.63 -12.16
N CYS A 361 5.89 1.66 -10.89
CA CYS A 361 4.50 1.67 -10.48
C CYS A 361 4.13 3.05 -9.93
N TYR A 362 3.46 3.86 -10.76
CA TYR A 362 3.13 5.25 -10.45
C TYR A 362 1.76 5.42 -9.79
N LEU A 363 0.90 4.39 -9.89
CA LEU A 363 -0.40 4.33 -9.25
C LEU A 363 -0.67 2.88 -8.84
N TYR A 364 -0.98 2.63 -7.57
CA TYR A 364 -1.20 1.28 -7.06
C TYR A 364 -2.16 1.27 -5.87
N LYS A 365 -2.83 0.13 -5.67
CA LYS A 365 -3.56 -0.17 -4.44
C LYS A 365 -2.59 -0.42 -3.29
N TRP A 366 -2.88 0.14 -2.12
CA TRP A 366 -2.14 -0.13 -0.89
C TRP A 366 -3.08 -0.14 0.32
N GLY A 367 -3.44 -1.34 0.80
CA GLY A 367 -4.57 -1.49 1.70
C GLY A 367 -5.86 -0.99 1.03
N ASP A 368 -6.62 -0.17 1.73
CA ASP A 368 -7.86 0.41 1.20
C ASP A 368 -7.64 1.74 0.44
N TYR A 369 -6.40 2.19 0.32
CA TYR A 369 -6.04 3.42 -0.42
C TYR A 369 -5.53 3.13 -1.83
N ILE A 370 -5.62 4.14 -2.69
CA ILE A 370 -4.84 4.22 -3.94
C ILE A 370 -3.73 5.24 -3.71
N LEU A 371 -2.49 4.85 -3.99
CA LEU A 371 -1.32 5.69 -3.75
C LEU A 371 -0.62 6.07 -5.05
N GLY A 372 -0.22 7.34 -5.11
CA GLY A 372 0.86 7.83 -5.94
C GLY A 372 2.07 8.23 -5.09
N TYR A 373 3.06 8.89 -5.70
CA TYR A 373 4.23 9.37 -4.95
C TYR A 373 3.85 10.52 -4.00
N GLU A 374 3.19 11.57 -4.51
CA GLU A 374 2.83 12.77 -3.74
C GLU A 374 1.37 12.82 -3.26
N PHE A 375 0.60 11.76 -3.47
CA PHE A 375 -0.81 11.73 -3.07
C PHE A 375 -1.29 10.34 -2.63
N ALA A 376 -2.39 10.34 -1.90
CA ALA A 376 -3.21 9.19 -1.56
C ALA A 376 -4.68 9.51 -1.81
N ILE A 377 -5.47 8.49 -2.17
CA ILE A 377 -6.90 8.59 -2.42
C ILE A 377 -7.61 7.54 -1.57
N ASP A 378 -8.60 7.98 -0.78
CA ASP A 378 -9.43 7.09 0.02
C ASP A 378 -10.60 6.49 -0.81
N LYS A 379 -11.36 5.57 -0.22
CA LYS A 379 -12.52 4.95 -0.87
C LYS A 379 -13.70 5.91 -1.13
N LYS A 380 -13.69 7.10 -0.54
CA LYS A 380 -14.65 8.19 -0.83
C LYS A 380 -14.11 9.16 -1.90
N ASP A 381 -13.02 8.79 -2.57
CA ASP A 381 -12.32 9.58 -3.59
C ASP A 381 -11.74 10.90 -3.05
N GLN A 382 -11.53 11.03 -1.73
CA GLN A 382 -10.88 12.19 -1.13
C GLN A 382 -9.37 12.11 -1.31
N VAL A 383 -8.76 13.25 -1.69
CA VAL A 383 -7.34 13.35 -1.98
C VAL A 383 -6.57 13.93 -0.80
N ILE A 384 -5.52 13.21 -0.38
CA ILE A 384 -4.44 13.74 0.45
C ILE A 384 -3.27 14.01 -0.48
N VAL A 385 -2.85 15.27 -0.61
CA VAL A 385 -1.77 15.67 -1.51
C VAL A 385 -0.71 16.48 -0.77
N ASN A 386 0.56 16.26 -1.12
CA ASN A 386 1.67 17.09 -0.66
C ASN A 386 1.42 18.57 -1.00
N SER A 387 1.78 19.50 -0.12
CA SER A 387 1.69 20.95 -0.40
C SER A 387 2.97 21.73 -0.10
N VAL A 388 4.08 21.06 0.25
CA VAL A 388 5.35 21.72 0.62
C VAL A 388 6.50 21.33 -0.32
N SER A 389 7.56 22.15 -0.34
CA SER A 389 8.77 21.90 -1.16
C SER A 389 9.59 20.71 -0.65
N ASP A 390 9.66 20.54 0.67
CA ASP A 390 10.55 19.59 1.34
C ASP A 390 9.80 18.31 1.73
N TYR A 391 9.03 17.77 0.77
CA TYR A 391 8.18 16.60 0.97
C TYR A 391 8.98 15.36 1.38
N ASN A 392 8.69 14.86 2.58
CA ASN A 392 9.29 13.67 3.16
C ASN A 392 8.47 12.41 2.84
N GLY A 393 8.29 12.12 1.55
CA GLY A 393 7.64 10.89 1.07
C GLY A 393 8.61 9.90 0.45
N GLU A 394 8.26 8.61 0.51
CA GLU A 394 8.94 7.55 -0.23
C GLU A 394 8.16 7.14 -1.49
N GLY A 395 8.89 7.02 -2.61
CA GLY A 395 8.41 6.35 -3.82
C GLY A 395 8.45 4.84 -3.63
N ILE A 396 7.76 4.07 -4.48
CA ILE A 396 7.75 2.60 -4.38
C ILE A 396 8.86 2.01 -5.25
N PRO A 397 10.03 1.68 -4.67
CA PRO A 397 11.19 1.29 -5.46
C PRO A 397 10.95 -0.01 -6.23
N ASN A 398 11.27 0.02 -7.51
CA ASN A 398 11.43 -1.14 -8.39
C ASN A 398 10.20 -2.03 -8.61
N LEU A 399 9.08 -1.81 -7.92
CA LEU A 399 7.84 -2.56 -8.09
C LEU A 399 7.24 -2.33 -9.48
N MET A 400 6.76 -3.40 -10.12
CA MET A 400 6.20 -3.38 -11.49
C MET A 400 4.80 -3.98 -11.59
N MET A 401 4.20 -4.42 -10.48
CA MET A 401 2.90 -5.08 -10.44
C MET A 401 2.10 -4.65 -9.20
N ASP A 402 0.80 -4.99 -9.17
CA ASP A 402 -0.06 -4.72 -8.01
C ASP A 402 0.38 -5.57 -6.82
N PRO A 403 0.83 -4.95 -5.72
CA PRO A 403 1.44 -5.67 -4.61
C PRO A 403 0.39 -6.49 -3.83
N LYS A 404 0.81 -7.61 -3.24
CA LYS A 404 -0.10 -8.51 -2.48
C LYS A 404 0.21 -8.49 -0.99
N THR A 405 -0.81 -8.23 -0.18
CA THR A 405 -0.72 -8.21 1.28
C THR A 405 -0.86 -9.61 1.89
N ILE A 406 -0.03 -9.93 2.89
CA ILE A 406 -0.04 -11.16 3.69
C ILE A 406 0.23 -10.75 5.15
N GLY A 407 -0.83 -10.68 5.97
CA GLY A 407 -0.75 -10.03 7.28
C GLY A 407 -0.32 -8.56 7.12
N PRO A 408 0.59 -8.02 7.95
CA PRO A 408 1.13 -6.66 7.79
C PRO A 408 2.21 -6.58 6.70
N LEU A 409 2.65 -7.72 6.14
CA LEU A 409 3.68 -7.77 5.11
C LEU A 409 3.06 -7.65 3.73
N VAL A 410 3.82 -7.14 2.79
CA VAL A 410 3.39 -6.98 1.40
C VAL A 410 4.49 -7.47 0.47
N ILE A 411 4.14 -8.34 -0.46
CA ILE A 411 5.07 -8.86 -1.46
C ILE A 411 4.85 -8.21 -2.82
N GLY A 412 5.90 -8.17 -3.63
CA GLY A 412 5.80 -7.71 -5.00
C GLY A 412 7.00 -8.13 -5.85
N PHE A 413 6.86 -7.90 -7.14
CA PHE A 413 7.87 -8.24 -8.14
C PHE A 413 8.25 -7.03 -8.97
N GLY A 414 9.49 -7.00 -9.41
CA GLY A 414 9.94 -5.97 -10.33
C GLY A 414 11.41 -6.09 -10.68
N GLY A 415 12.06 -4.96 -10.92
CA GLY A 415 13.42 -4.98 -11.43
C GLY A 415 14.05 -3.61 -11.59
N TYR A 416 15.32 -3.63 -11.94
CA TYR A 416 16.05 -2.45 -12.39
C TYR A 416 17.21 -2.92 -13.26
N GLU A 417 17.28 -2.39 -14.49
CA GLU A 417 18.28 -2.79 -15.49
C GLU A 417 18.33 -4.33 -15.63
N GLU A 418 19.48 -4.95 -15.35
CA GLU A 418 19.71 -6.38 -15.53
C GLU A 418 19.28 -7.26 -14.36
N LYS A 419 18.56 -6.68 -13.39
CA LYS A 419 18.13 -7.37 -12.18
C LYS A 419 16.63 -7.54 -12.14
N PHE A 420 16.23 -8.75 -11.76
CA PHE A 420 14.89 -9.07 -11.30
C PHE A 420 14.88 -9.05 -9.76
N TYR A 421 13.79 -8.58 -9.18
CA TYR A 421 13.61 -8.44 -7.74
C TYR A 421 12.35 -9.13 -7.23
N LYS A 422 12.53 -9.93 -6.18
CA LYS A 422 11.47 -10.27 -5.23
C LYS A 422 11.52 -9.26 -4.08
N LEU A 423 10.43 -8.55 -3.86
CA LEU A 423 10.34 -7.43 -2.94
C LEU A 423 9.47 -7.80 -1.75
N LEU A 424 9.92 -7.44 -0.55
CA LEU A 424 9.15 -7.55 0.69
C LEU A 424 9.08 -6.19 1.36
N PHE A 425 7.86 -5.73 1.59
CA PHE A 425 7.55 -4.50 2.30
C PHE A 425 6.81 -4.80 3.60
N LEU A 426 6.88 -3.87 4.55
CA LEU A 426 5.99 -3.77 5.69
C LEU A 426 4.97 -2.67 5.40
N HIS A 427 3.69 -2.96 5.58
CA HIS A 427 2.62 -1.96 5.59
C HIS A 427 2.65 -1.23 6.94
N THR A 428 3.23 -0.03 7.01
CA THR A 428 3.53 0.61 8.29
C THR A 428 2.30 1.14 9.05
N PRO A 429 1.25 1.69 8.42
CA PRO A 429 -0.03 2.05 9.08
C PRO A 429 -0.93 0.87 9.49
N TYR A 430 -0.39 -0.26 9.97
CA TYR A 430 -1.23 -1.31 10.55
C TYR A 430 -1.80 -0.89 11.92
N LEU A 431 -2.90 -1.49 12.32
CA LEU A 431 -3.47 -1.40 13.66
C LEU A 431 -2.83 -2.50 14.51
N GLY A 432 -1.88 -2.17 15.38
CA GLY A 432 -1.27 -3.09 16.34
C GLY A 432 -2.15 -3.33 17.57
N THR A 433 -2.96 -2.33 17.91
CA THR A 433 -4.04 -2.44 18.89
C THR A 433 -5.29 -1.76 18.34
N ILE A 434 -6.45 -2.05 18.94
CA ILE A 434 -7.70 -1.31 18.71
C ILE A 434 -8.26 -0.93 20.07
N ASN A 435 -8.43 0.37 20.31
CA ASN A 435 -9.00 0.93 21.53
C ASN A 435 -10.18 1.83 21.14
N ASN A 436 -11.40 1.32 21.28
CA ASN A 436 -12.60 2.13 21.08
C ASN A 436 -12.96 2.84 22.37
N LEU A 437 -13.20 4.15 22.29
CA LEU A 437 -13.64 4.90 23.45
C LEU A 437 -15.07 4.52 23.84
N SER A 438 -15.33 4.46 25.14
CA SER A 438 -16.68 4.27 25.69
C SER A 438 -17.67 5.32 25.18
N SER A 439 -17.20 6.56 25.01
CA SER A 439 -17.90 7.64 24.32
C SER A 439 -16.94 8.49 23.48
N PRO A 440 -17.39 9.03 22.33
CA PRO A 440 -16.57 9.94 21.53
C PRO A 440 -16.21 11.20 22.31
N ILE A 441 -14.96 11.64 22.18
CA ILE A 441 -14.47 12.88 22.78
C ILE A 441 -14.30 13.96 21.70
N LEU A 442 -14.38 15.22 22.09
CA LEU A 442 -14.17 16.35 21.18
C LEU A 442 -12.96 17.18 21.63
N LYS A 443 -11.90 17.13 20.83
CA LYS A 443 -10.71 17.96 21.00
C LYS A 443 -10.89 19.27 20.24
N THR A 444 -10.82 20.38 20.94
CA THR A 444 -10.96 21.75 20.40
C THR A 444 -9.70 22.57 20.64
N ALA A 445 -9.59 23.72 19.95
CA ALA A 445 -8.39 24.56 19.97
C ALA A 445 -8.12 25.29 21.31
N ASP A 446 -9.05 25.22 22.26
CA ASP A 446 -8.90 25.69 23.64
C ASP A 446 -8.34 24.63 24.58
N LYS A 447 -8.07 23.40 24.09
CA LYS A 447 -7.54 22.31 24.91
C LYS A 447 -6.21 21.79 24.39
N THR A 448 -5.30 21.41 25.28
CA THR A 448 -4.21 20.47 24.97
C THR A 448 -4.69 19.04 25.22
N MET A 449 -4.00 18.06 24.64
CA MET A 449 -4.29 16.65 24.88
C MET A 449 -3.00 15.89 25.17
N LYS A 450 -3.02 15.10 26.24
CA LYS A 450 -1.99 14.11 26.55
C LYS A 450 -2.62 12.73 26.45
N ILE A 451 -1.95 11.82 25.75
CA ILE A 451 -2.34 10.41 25.68
C ILE A 451 -1.26 9.59 26.35
N THR A 452 -1.61 8.87 27.40
CA THR A 452 -0.76 7.84 28.02
C THR A 452 -1.30 6.48 27.61
N TYR A 453 -0.46 5.64 27.02
CA TYR A 453 -0.82 4.30 26.61
C TYR A 453 0.13 3.31 27.28
N THR A 454 -0.40 2.36 28.05
CA THR A 454 0.38 1.28 28.65
C THR A 454 0.07 -0.03 27.95
N LEU A 455 1.10 -0.79 27.60
CA LEU A 455 1.00 -2.13 27.06
C LEU A 455 1.80 -3.07 27.96
N THR A 456 1.15 -4.03 28.59
CA THR A 456 1.73 -4.92 29.61
C THR A 456 1.44 -6.39 29.30
N GLU A 457 2.34 -7.26 29.72
CA GLU A 457 2.21 -8.70 29.68
C GLU A 457 1.39 -9.16 30.90
N GLU A 458 0.28 -9.86 30.64
CA GLU A 458 -0.43 -10.66 31.65
C GLU A 458 0.34 -11.95 31.89
N GLU A 459 0.53 -12.28 33.18
CA GLU A 459 1.12 -13.52 33.69
C GLU A 459 0.34 -14.78 33.27
#